data_AF-A0A968KD52-F1
#
_entry.id   AF-A0A968KD52-F1
#
_cell.length_a   1.000
_cell.length_b   1.000
_cell.length_c   1.000
_cell.angle_alpha   90.00
_cell.angle_beta   90.00
_cell.angle_gamma   90.00
#
_symmetry.space_group_name_H-M   'P 1'
#
loop_
_entity.id
_entity.type
_entity.pdbx_description
1 polymer ?
#
loop_
_entity_poly.entity_id
_entity_poly.type
_entity_poly.pdbx_seq_one_letter_code
_entity_poly.pdbx_strand_id
1 'polypeptide(L)'
;RRSLRQLARELEALKRVDFFPGGGQGEADNALSILESAINEQFSPNEPSPARGTVATRARADYRNRLWATRRRLWVDRVASAWLIHRFIDPHAQFLWLDRPEDCPPEALGFDFDGATFTHIGERVTFEVLLASFGLETDAPLRRLGALIHYLDVGGAPVPEAAGFEGVLAGMRERCADDDELLACVAPVLEALYGSFQAAARRRGEEKERE
;
A
#
# COMPACT_ATOMS: atom_id res chain seq x y z
N ARG A 1 10.39 -4.69 14.48
CA ARG A 1 10.32 -5.34 13.13
C ARG A 1 11.29 -6.52 12.91
N ARG A 2 12.57 -6.49 13.33
CA ARG A 2 13.46 -7.69 13.19
C ARG A 2 12.91 -8.91 13.94
N SER A 3 12.51 -8.73 15.19
CA SER A 3 11.90 -9.80 16.01
C SER A 3 10.55 -10.26 15.46
N LEU A 4 9.73 -9.34 14.95
CA LEU A 4 8.46 -9.65 14.28
C LEU A 4 8.65 -10.59 13.09
N ARG A 5 9.60 -10.27 12.20
CA ARG A 5 9.98 -11.14 11.06
C ARG A 5 10.57 -12.47 11.49
N GLN A 6 11.17 -12.54 12.68
CA GLN A 6 11.66 -13.80 13.23
C GLN A 6 10.48 -14.67 13.67
N LEU A 7 9.54 -14.10 14.44
CA LEU A 7 8.32 -14.77 14.88
C LEU A 7 7.46 -15.25 13.69
N ALA A 8 7.29 -14.42 12.65
CA ALA A 8 6.56 -14.80 11.45
C ALA A 8 7.20 -16.00 10.73
N ARG A 9 8.54 -16.03 10.62
CA ARG A 9 9.27 -17.15 10.02
C ARG A 9 9.20 -18.42 10.86
N GLU A 10 9.25 -18.29 12.19
CA GLU A 10 9.11 -19.42 13.11
C GLU A 10 7.70 -20.01 13.07
N LEU A 11 6.67 -19.16 13.05
CA LEU A 11 5.28 -19.60 12.92
C LEU A 11 5.04 -20.32 11.58
N GLU A 12 5.54 -19.78 10.47
CA GLU A 12 5.48 -20.44 9.17
C GLU A 12 6.25 -21.77 9.14
N ALA A 13 7.39 -21.86 9.83
CA ALA A 13 8.12 -23.11 9.95
C ALA A 13 7.33 -24.17 10.75
N LEU A 14 6.65 -23.76 11.83
CA LEU A 14 5.79 -24.63 12.62
C LEU A 14 4.58 -25.13 11.81
N LYS A 15 3.90 -24.23 11.07
CA LYS A 15 2.77 -24.60 10.21
C LYS A 15 3.13 -25.66 9.16
N ARG A 16 4.35 -25.64 8.63
CA ARG A 16 4.79 -26.63 7.64
C ARG A 16 4.91 -28.05 8.19
N VAL A 17 5.17 -28.18 9.48
CA VAL A 17 5.36 -29.47 10.16
C VAL A 17 4.15 -29.89 11.00
N ASP A 18 3.15 -29.02 11.14
CA ASP A 18 1.91 -29.32 11.82
C ASP A 18 0.93 -30.02 10.87
N PHE A 19 0.82 -31.34 11.03
CA PHE A 19 -0.10 -32.18 10.27
C PHE A 19 -1.53 -32.18 10.83
N PHE A 20 -1.76 -31.62 12.03
CA PHE A 20 -3.05 -31.61 12.70
C PHE A 20 -3.37 -30.21 13.25
N PRO A 21 -3.63 -29.24 12.36
CA PRO A 21 -3.85 -27.86 12.78
C PRO A 21 -5.09 -27.76 13.68
N GLY A 22 -4.85 -27.36 14.93
CA GLY A 22 -5.89 -27.05 15.91
C GLY A 22 -6.18 -25.54 15.99
N GLY A 23 -7.03 -25.13 16.94
CA GLY A 23 -7.35 -23.70 17.17
C GLY A 23 -6.12 -22.82 17.47
N GLY A 24 -5.05 -23.40 18.03
CA GLY A 24 -3.81 -22.70 18.35
C GLY A 24 -3.10 -22.07 17.15
N GLN A 25 -3.26 -22.63 15.94
CA GLN A 25 -2.70 -21.99 14.73
C GLN A 25 -3.39 -20.65 14.45
N GLY A 26 -4.73 -20.64 14.51
CA GLY A 26 -5.52 -19.42 14.30
C GLY A 26 -5.27 -18.37 15.39
N GLU A 27 -5.09 -18.80 16.64
CA GLU A 27 -4.71 -17.92 17.75
C GLU A 27 -3.33 -17.30 17.53
N ALA A 28 -2.34 -18.09 17.09
CA ALA A 28 -0.99 -17.60 16.81
C ALA A 28 -0.97 -16.63 15.62
N ASP A 29 -1.72 -16.92 14.55
CA ASP A 29 -1.87 -16.03 13.41
C ASP A 29 -2.50 -14.69 13.81
N ASN A 30 -3.56 -14.74 14.61
CA ASN A 30 -4.22 -13.53 15.12
C ASN A 30 -3.29 -12.72 16.03
N ALA A 31 -2.59 -13.39 16.97
CA ALA A 31 -1.65 -12.73 17.87
C ALA A 31 -0.49 -12.06 17.11
N LEU A 32 0.02 -12.72 16.06
CA LEU A 32 1.05 -12.14 15.21
C LEU A 32 0.50 -10.92 14.45
N SER A 33 -0.67 -11.02 13.84
CA SER A 33 -1.33 -9.91 13.14
C SER A 33 -1.57 -8.69 14.04
N ILE A 34 -2.01 -8.89 15.29
CA ILE A 34 -2.16 -7.83 16.29
C ILE A 34 -0.81 -7.15 16.58
N LEU A 35 0.25 -7.94 16.76
CA LEU A 35 1.59 -7.41 17.00
C LEU A 35 2.15 -6.65 15.78
N GLU A 36 1.92 -7.16 14.57
CA GLU A 36 2.27 -6.49 13.32
C GLU A 36 1.61 -5.12 13.23
N SER A 37 0.29 -5.08 13.45
CA SER A 37 -0.51 -3.85 13.44
C SER A 37 -0.01 -2.83 14.46
N ALA A 38 0.20 -3.25 15.71
CA ALA A 38 0.70 -2.37 16.78
C ALA A 38 2.11 -1.83 16.51
N ILE A 39 2.96 -2.57 15.78
CA ILE A 39 4.27 -2.08 15.35
C ILE A 39 4.13 -1.07 14.21
N ASN A 40 3.22 -1.31 13.26
CA ASN A 40 3.00 -0.40 12.13
C ASN A 40 2.44 0.96 12.57
N GLU A 41 1.55 0.99 13.55
CA GLU A 41 1.03 2.24 14.15
C GLU A 41 2.14 3.18 14.68
N GLN A 42 3.29 2.64 15.10
CA GLN A 42 4.41 3.48 15.56
C GLN A 42 5.07 4.28 14.44
N PHE A 43 5.00 3.81 13.19
CA PHE A 43 5.60 4.46 12.02
C PHE A 43 4.63 5.42 11.33
N SER A 44 3.33 5.15 11.46
CA SER A 44 2.25 5.95 10.92
C SER A 44 1.10 6.01 11.92
N PRO A 45 1.14 6.96 12.86
CA PRO A 45 0.07 7.09 13.84
C PRO A 45 -1.23 7.55 13.17
N ASN A 46 -2.36 6.99 13.63
CA ASN A 46 -3.72 7.27 13.16
C ASN A 46 -4.02 6.78 11.74
N GLU A 47 -3.54 5.59 11.34
CA GLU A 47 -4.05 5.01 10.08
C GLU A 47 -5.57 4.86 10.09
N PRO A 48 -6.24 5.06 8.93
CA PRO A 48 -7.68 5.07 8.87
C PRO A 48 -8.26 3.73 9.29
N SER A 49 -9.41 3.78 9.95
CA SER A 49 -10.20 2.58 10.19
C SER A 49 -10.85 2.15 8.89
N PRO A 50 -10.83 0.85 8.52
CA PRO A 50 -11.44 0.43 7.27
C PRO A 50 -12.93 0.76 7.23
N ALA A 51 -13.33 1.54 6.22
CA ALA A 51 -14.72 1.86 5.98
C ALA A 51 -15.49 0.60 5.56
N ARG A 52 -16.75 0.50 5.99
CA ARG A 52 -17.66 -0.57 5.56
C ARG A 52 -18.25 -0.21 4.20
N GLY A 53 -18.10 -1.09 3.21
CA GLY A 53 -18.77 -0.91 1.92
C GLY A 53 -18.11 -1.65 0.76
N THR A 54 -18.62 -1.39 -0.44
CA THR A 54 -18.03 -1.84 -1.70
C THR A 54 -17.35 -0.66 -2.39
N VAL A 55 -16.20 -0.91 -3.02
CA VAL A 55 -15.48 0.13 -3.78
C VAL A 55 -16.29 0.53 -5.00
N ALA A 56 -16.59 1.82 -5.14
CA ALA A 56 -17.35 2.36 -6.26
C ALA A 56 -16.44 2.61 -7.48
N THR A 57 -16.85 2.18 -8.66
CA THR A 57 -16.13 2.47 -9.91
C THR A 57 -16.28 3.95 -10.29
N ARG A 58 -15.18 4.58 -10.69
CA ARG A 58 -15.05 6.00 -11.04
C ARG A 58 -14.45 6.16 -12.44
N ALA A 59 -14.91 7.15 -13.19
CA ALA A 59 -14.33 7.49 -14.48
C ALA A 59 -13.12 8.42 -14.28
N ARG A 60 -11.96 8.06 -14.83
CA ARG A 60 -10.72 8.86 -14.68
C ARG A 60 -10.86 10.30 -15.21
N ALA A 61 -11.76 10.52 -16.16
CA ALA A 61 -12.01 11.84 -16.75
C ALA A 61 -12.51 12.86 -15.71
N ASP A 62 -13.27 12.42 -14.71
CA ASP A 62 -13.87 13.29 -13.69
C ASP A 62 -12.86 13.71 -12.60
N TYR A 63 -11.67 13.09 -12.61
CA TYR A 63 -10.65 13.20 -11.58
C TYR A 63 -9.34 13.81 -12.11
N ARG A 64 -9.39 14.56 -13.23
CA ARG A 64 -8.22 15.23 -13.82
C ARG A 64 -8.04 16.66 -13.30
N ASN A 65 -6.79 17.10 -13.20
CA ASN A 65 -6.39 18.43 -12.74
C ASN A 65 -6.99 18.78 -11.38
N ARG A 66 -6.98 17.82 -10.45
CA ARG A 66 -7.57 17.98 -9.12
C ARG A 66 -6.49 18.26 -8.07
N LEU A 67 -6.92 18.91 -7.00
CA LEU A 67 -6.19 18.95 -5.74
C LEU A 67 -6.49 17.67 -4.97
N TRP A 68 -5.47 16.92 -4.60
CA TRP A 68 -5.52 15.71 -3.79
C TRP A 68 -4.89 15.98 -2.44
N ALA A 69 -5.49 15.51 -1.36
CA ALA A 69 -5.00 15.81 -0.02
C ALA A 69 -4.85 14.55 0.83
N THR A 70 -3.79 14.47 1.61
CA THR A 70 -3.60 13.43 2.63
C THR A 70 -2.71 13.96 3.75
N ARG A 71 -2.58 13.23 4.85
CA ARG A 71 -1.73 13.61 5.97
C ARG A 71 -0.25 13.62 5.55
N ARG A 72 0.47 14.67 5.94
CA ARG A 72 1.93 14.77 5.83
C ARG A 72 2.66 13.62 6.55
N ARG A 73 3.97 13.47 6.31
CA ARG A 73 4.80 12.33 6.74
C ARG A 73 4.33 11.04 6.10
N LEU A 74 4.35 11.02 4.76
CA LEU A 74 3.81 9.94 3.94
C LEU A 74 4.41 8.59 4.34
N TRP A 75 3.55 7.66 4.75
CA TRP A 75 3.91 6.26 4.91
C TRP A 75 3.67 5.51 3.60
N VAL A 76 3.85 4.20 3.61
CA VAL A 76 3.92 3.36 2.41
C VAL A 76 2.68 3.46 1.53
N ASP A 77 1.48 3.42 2.11
CA ASP A 77 0.23 3.51 1.33
C ASP A 77 0.04 4.92 0.75
N ARG A 78 0.30 5.98 1.53
CA ARG A 78 0.17 7.36 1.07
C ARG A 78 1.10 7.70 -0.09
N VAL A 79 2.39 7.37 0.02
CA VAL A 79 3.36 7.70 -1.03
C VAL A 79 3.11 6.88 -2.30
N ALA A 80 2.71 5.61 -2.15
CA ALA A 80 2.37 4.77 -3.29
C ALA A 80 1.06 5.21 -3.95
N SER A 81 0.07 5.61 -3.16
CA SER A 81 -1.20 6.16 -3.65
C SER A 81 -0.98 7.48 -4.40
N ALA A 82 -0.15 8.39 -3.88
CA ALA A 82 0.20 9.63 -4.58
C ALA A 82 0.91 9.35 -5.92
N TRP A 83 1.86 8.41 -5.96
CA TRP A 83 2.48 7.97 -7.21
C TRP A 83 1.46 7.37 -8.19
N LEU A 84 0.57 6.50 -7.73
CA LEU A 84 -0.48 5.88 -8.55
C LEU A 84 -1.43 6.93 -9.14
N ILE A 85 -1.86 7.88 -8.31
CA ILE A 85 -2.70 9.01 -8.71
C ILE A 85 -2.00 9.77 -9.83
N HIS A 86 -0.79 10.26 -9.59
CA HIS A 86 -0.05 11.05 -10.57
C HIS A 86 0.22 10.25 -11.87
N ARG A 87 0.49 8.95 -11.77
CA ARG A 87 0.93 8.14 -12.92
C ARG A 87 -0.21 7.61 -13.80
N PHE A 88 -1.36 7.27 -13.21
CA PHE A 88 -2.44 6.54 -13.92
C PHE A 88 -3.80 7.24 -13.88
N ILE A 89 -4.05 8.08 -12.87
CA ILE A 89 -5.37 8.66 -12.62
C ILE A 89 -5.40 10.12 -13.05
N ASP A 90 -4.46 10.93 -12.58
CA ASP A 90 -4.37 12.38 -12.76
C ASP A 90 -2.92 12.87 -12.96
N PRO A 91 -2.42 12.94 -14.20
CA PRO A 91 -1.06 13.40 -14.54
C PRO A 91 -0.73 14.85 -14.18
N HIS A 92 -1.74 15.63 -13.79
CA HIS A 92 -1.59 17.01 -13.36
C HIS A 92 -2.10 17.19 -11.92
N ALA A 93 -2.16 16.10 -11.14
CA ALA A 93 -2.52 16.14 -9.74
C ALA A 93 -1.63 17.11 -8.98
N GLN A 94 -2.26 17.97 -8.19
CA GLN A 94 -1.59 18.74 -7.15
C GLN A 94 -1.83 18.07 -5.81
N PHE A 95 -0.81 18.05 -4.95
CA PHE A 95 -0.92 17.44 -3.63
C PHE A 95 -0.88 18.48 -2.52
N LEU A 96 -1.73 18.28 -1.52
CA LEU A 96 -1.75 19.02 -0.27
C LEU A 96 -1.47 18.07 0.89
N TRP A 97 -0.36 18.31 1.59
CA TRP A 97 0.06 17.52 2.74
C TRP A 97 -0.49 18.16 4.02
N LEU A 98 -1.50 17.53 4.59
CA LEU A 98 -2.30 18.06 5.68
C LEU A 98 -1.63 17.89 7.03
N ASP A 99 -1.86 18.87 7.88
CA ASP A 99 -1.47 18.84 9.26
C ASP A 99 -2.36 17.90 10.08
N ARG A 100 -3.67 18.00 9.85
CA ARG A 100 -4.72 17.16 10.39
C ARG A 100 -5.76 16.83 9.30
N PRO A 101 -6.47 15.70 9.36
CA PRO A 101 -7.53 15.37 8.39
C PRO A 101 -8.60 16.45 8.25
N GLU A 102 -8.96 17.09 9.36
CA GLU A 102 -9.95 18.17 9.42
C GLU A 102 -9.56 19.42 8.60
N ASP A 103 -8.28 19.58 8.28
CA ASP A 103 -7.78 20.70 7.48
C ASP A 103 -8.01 20.51 5.97
N CYS A 104 -8.57 19.36 5.55
CA CYS A 104 -8.84 19.06 4.15
C CYS A 104 -9.92 20.01 3.58
N PRO A 105 -9.60 20.80 2.53
CA PRO A 105 -10.59 21.65 1.88
C PRO A 105 -11.70 20.81 1.22
N PRO A 106 -12.95 21.30 1.16
CA PRO A 106 -14.08 20.56 0.59
C PRO A 106 -13.94 20.28 -0.92
N GLU A 107 -13.17 21.10 -1.65
CA GLU A 107 -12.88 20.93 -3.07
C GLU A 107 -11.77 19.90 -3.36
N ALA A 108 -10.96 19.55 -2.35
CA ALA A 108 -9.85 18.62 -2.46
C ALA A 108 -10.35 17.17 -2.37
N LEU A 109 -9.70 16.28 -3.12
CA LEU A 109 -9.92 14.86 -3.05
C LEU A 109 -9.05 14.26 -1.96
N GLY A 110 -9.64 14.11 -0.77
CA GLY A 110 -8.97 13.46 0.35
C GLY A 110 -8.66 11.99 0.05
N PHE A 111 -7.50 11.51 0.47
CA PHE A 111 -7.16 10.08 0.50
C PHE A 111 -6.38 9.65 1.76
N ASP A 112 -6.54 8.40 2.17
CA ASP A 112 -5.82 7.76 3.29
C ASP A 112 -5.98 8.43 4.67
N PHE A 113 -7.22 8.78 5.00
CA PHE A 113 -7.65 9.17 6.35
C PHE A 113 -9.15 8.93 6.52
N ASP A 114 -9.64 8.96 7.76
CA ASP A 114 -11.07 8.76 8.04
C ASP A 114 -11.93 9.87 7.43
N GLY A 115 -12.95 9.48 6.66
CA GLY A 115 -13.82 10.42 5.95
C GLY A 115 -13.26 10.95 4.62
N ALA A 116 -12.06 10.54 4.21
CA ALA A 116 -11.52 10.82 2.89
C ALA A 116 -12.39 10.24 1.75
N THR A 117 -12.26 10.81 0.55
CA THR A 117 -12.95 10.28 -0.65
C THR A 117 -12.47 8.87 -1.00
N PHE A 118 -11.17 8.62 -0.82
CA PHE A 118 -10.55 7.32 -1.01
C PHE A 118 -9.83 6.92 0.28
N THR A 119 -10.31 5.89 0.97
CA THR A 119 -9.71 5.41 2.22
C THR A 119 -9.74 3.89 2.22
N HIS A 120 -9.26 3.26 3.29
CA HIS A 120 -9.32 1.81 3.46
C HIS A 120 -10.77 1.33 3.39
N ILE A 121 -11.05 0.26 2.66
CA ILE A 121 -12.40 -0.34 2.55
C ILE A 121 -12.31 -1.85 2.74
N GLY A 122 -12.91 -2.35 3.82
CA GLY A 122 -12.79 -3.76 4.19
C GLY A 122 -11.33 -4.14 4.48
N GLU A 123 -10.79 -5.11 3.75
CA GLU A 123 -9.37 -5.51 3.86
C GLU A 123 -8.45 -4.73 2.91
N ARG A 124 -8.99 -3.82 2.08
CA ARG A 124 -8.20 -3.10 1.08
C ARG A 124 -7.61 -1.82 1.67
N VAL A 125 -6.31 -1.63 1.48
CA VAL A 125 -5.63 -0.36 1.74
C VAL A 125 -5.99 0.69 0.67
N THR A 126 -5.69 1.97 0.89
CA THR A 126 -6.08 3.07 -0.02
C THR A 126 -5.58 2.83 -1.45
N PHE A 127 -4.35 2.34 -1.61
CA PHE A 127 -3.80 1.99 -2.93
C PHE A 127 -4.68 0.99 -3.68
N GLU A 128 -5.12 -0.07 -3.01
CA GLU A 128 -5.98 -1.11 -3.60
C GLU A 128 -7.39 -0.57 -3.89
N VAL A 129 -7.91 0.30 -3.03
CA VAL A 129 -9.17 1.01 -3.26
C VAL A 129 -9.09 1.91 -4.50
N LEU A 130 -7.98 2.60 -4.71
CA LEU A 130 -7.74 3.38 -5.93
C LEU A 130 -7.66 2.49 -7.17
N LEU A 131 -6.98 1.33 -7.09
CA LEU A 131 -6.93 0.38 -8.19
C LEU A 131 -8.33 -0.10 -8.60
N ALA A 132 -9.13 -0.52 -7.62
CA ALA A 132 -10.51 -0.99 -7.84
C ALA A 132 -11.40 0.13 -8.36
N SER A 133 -11.31 1.33 -7.77
CA SER A 133 -12.12 2.49 -8.15
C SER A 133 -11.90 2.88 -9.62
N PHE A 134 -10.67 2.84 -10.11
CA PHE A 134 -10.34 3.31 -11.47
C PHE A 134 -10.13 2.19 -12.50
N GLY A 135 -10.56 0.97 -12.18
CA GLY A 135 -10.48 -0.18 -13.08
C GLY A 135 -9.04 -0.55 -13.47
N LEU A 136 -8.12 -0.46 -12.51
CA LEU A 136 -6.69 -0.77 -12.70
C LEU A 136 -6.31 -2.17 -12.20
N GLU A 137 -7.23 -2.89 -11.53
CA GLU A 137 -6.97 -4.24 -11.00
C GLU A 137 -6.64 -5.29 -12.08
N THR A 138 -7.02 -5.05 -13.34
CA THR A 138 -6.63 -5.94 -14.45
C THR A 138 -5.14 -5.91 -14.76
N ASP A 139 -4.42 -4.87 -14.31
CA ASP A 139 -2.98 -4.75 -14.46
C ASP A 139 -2.26 -5.60 -13.41
N ALA A 140 -1.70 -6.73 -13.84
CA ALA A 140 -1.04 -7.68 -12.94
C ALA A 140 0.19 -7.08 -12.18
N PRO A 141 1.05 -6.29 -12.83
CA PRO A 141 2.09 -5.52 -12.13
C PRO A 141 1.54 -4.58 -11.03
N LEU A 142 0.47 -3.82 -11.29
CA LEU A 142 -0.16 -2.97 -10.26
C LEU A 142 -0.72 -3.79 -9.11
N ARG A 143 -1.35 -4.94 -9.37
CA ARG A 143 -1.80 -5.85 -8.29
C ARG A 143 -0.65 -6.37 -7.44
N ARG A 144 0.51 -6.65 -8.04
CA ARG A 144 1.69 -7.09 -7.30
C ARG A 144 2.27 -5.97 -6.44
N LEU A 145 2.24 -4.72 -6.93
CA LEU A 145 2.52 -3.55 -6.10
C LEU A 145 1.48 -3.43 -4.97
N GLY A 146 0.20 -3.62 -5.26
CA GLY A 146 -0.87 -3.60 -4.24
C GLY A 146 -0.58 -4.56 -3.08
N ALA A 147 -0.21 -5.81 -3.38
CA ALA A 147 0.18 -6.77 -2.35
C ALA A 147 1.40 -6.34 -1.52
N LEU A 148 2.41 -5.71 -2.14
CA LEU A 148 3.56 -5.16 -1.45
C LEU A 148 3.17 -4.02 -0.51
N ILE A 149 2.35 -3.08 -0.98
CA ILE A 149 1.89 -1.93 -0.20
C ILE A 149 1.00 -2.39 0.95
N HIS A 150 0.03 -3.26 0.68
CA HIS A 150 -0.85 -3.87 1.69
C HIS A 150 -0.03 -4.52 2.81
N TYR A 151 0.93 -5.38 2.47
CA TYR A 151 1.77 -6.04 3.47
C TYR A 151 2.55 -5.06 4.35
N LEU A 152 3.06 -3.97 3.77
CA LEU A 152 3.84 -2.98 4.51
C LEU A 152 2.98 -2.02 5.35
N ASP A 153 1.72 -1.84 4.97
CA ASP A 153 0.80 -0.92 5.63
C ASP A 153 0.05 -1.62 6.78
N VAL A 154 -0.61 -2.74 6.48
CA VAL A 154 -1.50 -3.46 7.40
C VAL A 154 -1.05 -4.90 7.73
N GLY A 155 0.03 -5.38 7.13
CA GLY A 155 0.57 -6.73 7.39
C GLY A 155 -0.05 -7.81 6.52
N GLY A 156 0.03 -9.08 6.95
CA GLY A 156 -0.56 -10.22 6.24
C GLY A 156 0.44 -11.04 5.44
N ALA A 157 0.08 -11.46 4.21
CA ALA A 157 0.89 -12.40 3.44
C ALA A 157 2.24 -11.78 3.04
N PRO A 158 3.38 -12.39 3.41
CA PRO A 158 4.69 -11.78 3.20
C PRO A 158 5.07 -11.70 1.73
N VAL A 159 5.63 -10.55 1.33
CA VAL A 159 6.09 -10.27 -0.03
C VAL A 159 7.63 -10.18 -0.07
N PRO A 160 8.33 -10.87 -1.01
CA PRO A 160 9.80 -10.90 -1.03
C PRO A 160 10.45 -9.52 -1.11
N GLU A 161 9.85 -8.58 -1.83
CA GLU A 161 10.35 -7.23 -2.05
C GLU A 161 10.19 -6.31 -0.83
N ALA A 162 9.36 -6.69 0.16
CA ALA A 162 8.93 -5.84 1.27
C ALA A 162 10.08 -5.25 2.09
N ALA A 163 10.99 -6.10 2.57
CA ALA A 163 12.07 -5.65 3.44
C ALA A 163 13.03 -4.67 2.75
N GLY A 164 13.27 -4.86 1.44
CA GLY A 164 14.13 -3.98 0.65
C GLY A 164 13.46 -2.62 0.42
N PHE A 165 12.21 -2.64 -0.02
CA PHE A 165 11.46 -1.41 -0.27
C PHE A 165 11.25 -0.60 1.01
N GLU A 166 10.90 -1.25 2.11
CA GLU A 166 10.78 -0.66 3.44
C GLU A 166 12.07 0.05 3.87
N GLY A 167 13.23 -0.60 3.73
CA GLY A 167 14.51 -0.02 4.10
C GLY A 167 14.86 1.22 3.27
N VAL A 168 14.56 1.19 1.97
CA VAL A 168 14.74 2.35 1.08
C VAL A 168 13.81 3.50 1.47
N LEU A 169 12.52 3.21 1.69
CA LEU A 169 11.54 4.23 2.09
C LEU A 169 11.89 4.88 3.43
N ALA A 170 12.30 4.08 4.42
CA ALA A 170 12.72 4.58 5.72
C ALA A 170 13.93 5.53 5.59
N GLY A 171 14.96 5.14 4.84
CA GLY A 171 16.13 6.00 4.61
C GLY A 171 15.79 7.28 3.83
N MET A 172 14.86 7.22 2.88
CA MET A 172 14.38 8.41 2.17
C MET A 172 13.61 9.35 3.10
N ARG A 173 12.73 8.83 3.97
CA ARG A 173 12.00 9.63 4.96
C ARG A 173 12.91 10.35 5.95
N GLU A 174 14.05 9.77 6.31
CA GLU A 174 15.03 10.43 7.19
C GLU A 174 15.82 11.53 6.47
N ARG A 175 15.98 11.44 5.15
CA ARG A 175 16.82 12.36 4.37
C ARG A 175 16.04 13.53 3.74
N CYS A 176 14.82 13.28 3.28
CA CYS A 176 14.03 14.28 2.55
C CYS A 176 13.52 15.37 3.51
N ALA A 177 13.50 16.62 3.04
CA ALA A 177 13.09 17.76 3.86
C ALA A 177 11.56 17.83 4.05
N ASP A 178 10.81 17.42 3.02
CA ASP A 178 9.35 17.45 2.99
C ASP A 178 8.78 16.28 2.17
N ASP A 179 7.43 16.19 2.14
CA ASP A 179 6.71 15.10 1.46
C ASP A 179 6.73 15.22 -0.07
N ASP A 180 6.94 16.41 -0.63
CA ASP A 180 7.12 16.59 -2.08
C ASP A 180 8.46 16.00 -2.53
N GLU A 181 9.55 16.31 -1.81
CA GLU A 181 10.86 15.70 -2.06
C GLU A 181 10.80 14.17 -1.83
N LEU A 182 10.11 13.72 -0.78
CA LEU A 182 9.94 12.30 -0.51
C LEU A 182 9.23 11.59 -1.67
N LEU A 183 8.10 12.13 -2.14
CA LEU A 183 7.38 11.58 -3.29
C LEU A 183 8.26 11.55 -4.54
N ALA A 184 9.00 12.64 -4.83
CA ALA A 184 9.92 12.71 -5.95
C ALA A 184 11.06 11.68 -5.86
N CYS A 185 11.53 11.35 -4.65
CA CYS A 185 12.58 10.35 -4.43
C CYS A 185 12.06 8.91 -4.52
N VAL A 186 10.85 8.64 -4.02
CA VAL A 186 10.27 7.28 -3.96
C VAL A 186 9.62 6.89 -5.29
N ALA A 187 9.05 7.84 -6.03
CA ALA A 187 8.36 7.58 -7.29
C ALA A 187 9.21 6.79 -8.32
N PRO A 188 10.49 7.11 -8.56
CA PRO A 188 11.35 6.30 -9.44
C PRO A 188 11.53 4.84 -8.98
N VAL A 189 11.53 4.59 -7.67
CA VAL A 189 11.63 3.23 -7.11
C VAL A 189 10.36 2.45 -7.39
N LEU A 190 9.19 3.07 -7.18
CA LEU A 190 7.89 2.47 -7.52
C LEU A 190 7.77 2.21 -9.03
N GLU A 191 8.21 3.13 -9.87
CA GLU A 191 8.25 2.95 -11.32
C GLU A 191 9.18 1.79 -11.73
N ALA A 192 10.34 1.66 -11.08
CA ALA A 192 11.27 0.56 -11.34
C ALA A 192 10.70 -0.81 -10.90
N LEU A 193 10.03 -0.88 -9.75
CA LEU A 193 9.32 -2.09 -9.30
C LEU A 193 8.19 -2.46 -10.27
N TYR A 194 7.38 -1.48 -10.66
CA TYR A 194 6.33 -1.65 -11.68
C TYR A 194 6.89 -2.21 -12.99
N GLY A 195 7.99 -1.63 -13.50
CA GLY A 195 8.67 -2.10 -14.71
C GLY A 195 9.25 -3.51 -14.58
N SER A 196 9.85 -3.83 -13.43
CA SER A 196 10.35 -5.18 -13.12
C SER A 196 9.22 -6.22 -13.12
N PHE A 197 8.08 -5.89 -12.51
CA PHE A 197 6.91 -6.76 -12.45
C PHE A 197 6.27 -6.96 -13.84
N GLN A 198 6.24 -5.92 -14.69
CA GLN A 198 5.87 -6.05 -16.10
C GLN A 198 6.78 -7.02 -16.85
N ALA A 199 8.10 -6.86 -16.73
CA ALA A 199 9.06 -7.73 -17.42
C ALA A 199 8.96 -9.19 -16.94
N ALA A 200 8.67 -9.42 -15.66
CA ALA A 200 8.41 -10.76 -15.13
C ALA A 200 7.09 -11.35 -15.63
N ALA A 201 6.03 -10.54 -15.77
CA ALA A 201 4.75 -10.99 -16.30
C ALA A 201 4.85 -11.41 -17.77
N ARG A 202 5.58 -10.65 -18.59
CA ARG A 202 5.81 -10.97 -20.01
C ARG A 202 6.54 -12.30 -20.20
N ARG A 203 7.65 -12.50 -19.47
CA ARG A 203 8.43 -13.75 -19.50
C ARG A 203 7.60 -14.99 -19.19
N ARG A 204 6.72 -14.91 -18.17
CA ARG A 204 5.81 -16.02 -17.83
C ARG A 204 4.73 -16.29 -18.88
N GLY A 205 4.33 -15.29 -19.66
CA GLY A 205 3.43 -15.48 -20.79
C GLY A 205 4.11 -16.25 -21.92
N GLU A 206 5.32 -15.83 -22.27
CA GLU A 206 6.14 -16.46 -23.32
C GLU A 206 6.51 -17.91 -23.00
N GLU A 207 6.73 -18.25 -21.73
CA GLU A 207 6.98 -19.63 -21.29
C GLU A 207 5.74 -20.52 -21.44
N LYS A 208 4.55 -20.01 -21.11
CA LYS A 208 3.28 -20.75 -21.25
C LYS A 208 2.84 -20.97 -22.69
N GLU A 209 3.27 -20.13 -23.62
CA GLU A 209 2.98 -20.29 -25.06
C GLU A 209 3.91 -21.28 -25.75
N ARG A 210 5.01 -21.69 -25.09
CA ARG A 210 5.99 -22.64 -25.61
C ARG A 210 5.78 -24.08 -25.13
N GLU A 211 4.87 -24.29 -24.18
CA GLU A 211 4.43 -25.59 -23.65
C GLU A 211 3.16 -26.07 -24.36
#